data_AF-A0A3C0BF08-F1
#
_entry.id   AF-A0A3C0BF08-F1
#
_cell.length_a   1.000
_cell.length_b   1.000
_cell.length_c   1.000
_cell.angle_alpha   90.00
_cell.angle_beta   90.00
_cell.angle_gamma   90.00
#
_symmetry.space_group_name_H-M   'P 1'
#
loop_
_entity.id
_entity.type
_entity.pdbx_description
1 polymer ?
#
loop_
_entity_poly.entity_id
_entity_poly.type
_entity_poly.pdbx_seq_one_letter_code
_entity_poly.pdbx_strand_id
1 'polypeptide(L)'
;RQRPLLADSISVMENILLGTEYSSAGRKLTRRNVLHEAEKYRQKWAPQLDFRARVVHIGGDERFYASLIAALICGPGVLILDEPSALLDWEQRRALYANIRELAEGGMNIIVITHIMQEAELYTDTVTVLRKGKAAEQYEHSRAFTAEMCAEACISSSAGAVRTSAGEYADGECGKTGCASCREKCTVTFTDITVRPKKRPALFGVSFRAECGALTLIKGLRESGLGTLENVVTGMESARTEGLAAIETSSSRCELTLKSKKLTPHFLRYKTGLHTAIIPSDRTFRASHPNLSIGQLLCAMHDGMVNRDYTDRLIRKADVAIQGDEKALDLSGGMLQRLILARE
;
A
#
# COMPACT_ATOMS: atom_id res chain seq x y z
N ARG A 1 -1.47 13.80 -14.42
CA ARG A 1 -1.25 14.24 -13.02
C ARG A 1 -2.19 13.43 -12.15
N GLN A 2 -1.63 12.70 -11.18
CA GLN A 2 -2.28 11.59 -10.46
C GLN A 2 -3.21 12.14 -9.36
N ARG A 3 -4.43 11.58 -9.24
CA ARG A 3 -5.39 11.92 -8.17
C ARG A 3 -5.52 10.72 -7.22
N PRO A 4 -5.39 10.92 -5.90
CA PRO A 4 -5.64 9.87 -4.91
C PRO A 4 -7.11 9.42 -4.90
N LEU A 5 -7.35 8.23 -4.32
CA LEU A 5 -8.64 7.55 -4.13
C LEU A 5 -9.53 8.32 -3.12
N LEU A 6 -9.68 9.61 -3.31
CA LEU A 6 -10.52 10.47 -2.50
C LEU A 6 -11.60 11.07 -3.40
N ALA A 7 -12.85 10.95 -2.98
CA ALA A 7 -14.00 11.36 -3.74
C ALA A 7 -13.99 12.88 -3.76
N ASP A 8 -13.71 13.44 -4.94
CA ASP A 8 -13.52 14.87 -5.15
C ASP A 8 -14.73 15.69 -4.64
N SER A 9 -15.94 15.14 -4.72
CA SER A 9 -17.20 15.81 -4.40
C SER A 9 -17.51 15.95 -2.91
N ILE A 10 -16.85 15.18 -2.06
CA ILE A 10 -17.12 15.15 -0.61
C ILE A 10 -15.93 15.73 0.17
N SER A 11 -16.14 16.01 1.45
CA SER A 11 -15.10 16.56 2.32
C SER A 11 -13.97 15.56 2.58
N VAL A 12 -12.82 16.09 3.03
CA VAL A 12 -11.70 15.26 3.49
C VAL A 12 -12.14 14.33 4.63
N MET A 13 -12.91 14.84 5.59
CA MET A 13 -13.40 14.01 6.71
C MET A 13 -14.35 12.90 6.27
N GLU A 14 -15.25 13.18 5.34
CA GLU A 14 -16.15 12.16 4.80
C GLU A 14 -15.39 11.06 4.06
N ASN A 15 -14.33 11.43 3.34
CA ASN A 15 -13.43 10.44 2.73
C ASN A 15 -12.72 9.57 3.76
N ILE A 16 -12.21 10.17 4.84
CA ILE A 16 -11.57 9.43 5.93
C ILE A 16 -12.57 8.44 6.55
N LEU A 17 -13.82 8.88 6.78
CA LEU A 17 -14.88 8.04 7.35
C LEU A 17 -15.25 6.86 6.45
N LEU A 18 -15.32 7.05 5.13
CA LEU A 18 -15.64 5.99 4.17
C LEU A 18 -14.59 4.87 4.16
N GLY A 19 -13.34 5.18 4.50
CA GLY A 19 -12.26 4.20 4.58
C GLY A 19 -12.09 3.53 5.95
N THR A 20 -12.89 3.90 6.96
CA THR A 20 -12.63 3.57 8.38
C THR A 20 -13.84 2.96 9.09
N GLU A 21 -14.71 2.23 8.40
CA GLU A 21 -15.89 1.61 9.03
C GLU A 21 -15.53 0.56 10.09
N TYR A 22 -14.45 -0.18 9.87
CA TYR A 22 -13.94 -1.21 10.77
C TYR A 22 -12.44 -1.03 11.00
N SER A 23 -12.00 -1.33 12.22
CA SER A 23 -10.60 -1.47 12.52
C SER A 23 -10.05 -2.74 11.86
N SER A 24 -8.73 -2.79 11.71
CA SER A 24 -7.98 -4.03 11.75
C SER A 24 -8.35 -4.78 13.03
N ALA A 25 -8.51 -6.08 13.13
CA ALA A 25 -9.22 -6.76 14.23
C ALA A 25 -10.77 -6.66 14.18
N GLY A 26 -11.34 -6.06 13.13
CA GLY A 26 -12.76 -6.20 12.78
C GLY A 26 -13.74 -5.46 13.70
N ARG A 27 -13.27 -4.54 14.55
CA ARG A 27 -14.15 -3.77 15.44
C ARG A 27 -14.74 -2.59 14.70
N LYS A 28 -16.05 -2.39 14.79
CA LYS A 28 -16.70 -1.21 14.19
C LYS A 28 -16.14 0.06 14.84
N LEU A 29 -15.63 0.97 14.03
CA LEU A 29 -15.14 2.26 14.52
C LEU A 29 -16.30 3.24 14.59
N THR A 30 -16.40 3.97 15.71
CA THR A 30 -17.39 5.03 15.82
C THR A 30 -16.87 6.28 15.15
N ARG A 31 -17.77 7.07 14.56
CA ARG A 31 -17.43 8.37 13.96
C ARG A 31 -16.62 9.26 14.92
N ARG A 32 -16.95 9.23 16.21
CA ARG A 32 -16.24 9.98 17.25
C ARG A 32 -14.79 9.52 17.41
N ASN A 33 -14.54 8.21 17.40
CA ASN A 33 -13.19 7.67 17.50
C ASN A 33 -12.37 7.96 16.24
N VAL A 34 -12.97 7.80 15.05
CA VAL A 34 -12.32 8.15 13.78
C VAL A 34 -11.92 9.61 13.77
N LEU A 35 -12.83 10.52 14.14
CA LEU A 35 -12.55 11.96 14.24
C LEU A 35 -11.39 12.26 15.20
N HIS A 36 -11.39 11.62 16.37
CA HIS A 36 -10.36 11.81 17.39
C HIS A 36 -8.98 11.35 16.91
N GLU A 37 -8.89 10.16 16.33
CA GLU A 37 -7.62 9.65 15.79
C GLU A 37 -7.17 10.43 14.55
N ALA A 38 -8.10 10.79 13.66
CA ALA A 38 -7.81 11.63 12.50
C ALA A 38 -7.20 12.97 12.93
N GLU A 39 -7.75 13.61 13.96
CA GLU A 39 -7.26 14.89 14.46
C GLU A 39 -5.84 14.77 15.04
N LYS A 40 -5.53 13.68 15.76
CA LYS A 40 -4.16 13.42 16.24
C LYS A 40 -3.17 13.32 15.09
N TYR A 41 -3.49 12.53 14.06
CA TYR A 41 -2.61 12.41 12.91
C TYR A 41 -2.51 13.72 12.13
N ARG A 42 -3.62 14.44 11.95
CA ARG A 42 -3.64 15.77 11.31
C ARG A 42 -2.70 16.74 12.01
N GLN A 43 -2.81 16.88 13.33
CA GLN A 43 -1.97 17.80 14.11
C GLN A 43 -0.48 17.50 14.01
N LYS A 44 -0.11 16.23 13.87
CA LYS A 44 1.30 15.82 13.80
C LYS A 44 1.86 15.77 12.37
N TRP A 45 1.05 15.42 11.37
CA TRP A 45 1.53 15.09 10.03
C TRP A 45 1.13 16.12 8.97
N ALA A 46 -0.03 16.76 9.14
CA ALA A 46 -0.55 17.74 8.19
C ALA A 46 -1.44 18.80 8.88
N PRO A 47 -0.86 19.70 9.71
CA PRO A 47 -1.61 20.71 10.46
C PRO A 47 -2.45 21.65 9.59
N GLN A 48 -2.05 21.82 8.33
CA GLN A 48 -2.73 22.63 7.32
C GLN A 48 -3.96 21.96 6.70
N LEU A 49 -4.08 20.64 6.81
CA LEU A 49 -5.16 19.89 6.16
C LEU A 49 -6.52 20.28 6.77
N ASP A 50 -7.42 20.86 5.96
CA ASP A 50 -8.78 21.17 6.40
C ASP A 50 -9.72 19.99 6.16
N PHE A 51 -10.23 19.44 7.26
CA PHE A 51 -11.20 18.35 7.26
C PHE A 51 -12.57 18.71 6.67
N ARG A 52 -12.93 19.99 6.63
CA ARG A 52 -14.20 20.48 6.07
C ARG A 52 -14.09 20.80 4.58
N ALA A 53 -12.88 21.04 4.07
CA ALA A 53 -12.67 21.31 2.66
C ALA A 53 -13.11 20.11 1.81
N ARG A 54 -13.73 20.40 0.66
CA ARG A 54 -13.98 19.36 -0.35
C ARG A 54 -12.67 18.94 -0.97
N VAL A 55 -12.54 17.65 -1.26
CA VAL A 55 -11.30 17.09 -1.80
C VAL A 55 -10.89 17.74 -3.13
N VAL A 56 -11.87 18.14 -3.95
CA VAL A 56 -11.62 18.90 -5.19
C VAL A 56 -10.83 20.20 -4.99
N HIS A 57 -10.86 20.79 -3.80
CA HIS A 57 -10.23 22.09 -3.50
C HIS A 57 -8.86 21.98 -2.81
N ILE A 58 -8.40 20.79 -2.44
CA ILE A 58 -7.12 20.59 -1.73
C ILE A 58 -6.00 20.09 -2.66
N GLY A 59 -4.76 20.40 -2.26
CA GLY A 59 -3.51 20.07 -2.94
C GLY A 59 -3.18 18.57 -2.99
N GLY A 60 -2.19 18.20 -3.82
CA GLY A 60 -1.80 16.80 -4.00
C GLY A 60 -1.21 16.17 -2.73
N ASP A 61 -0.44 16.94 -1.99
CA ASP A 61 0.13 16.62 -0.67
C ASP A 61 -0.96 16.45 0.39
N GLU A 62 -1.90 17.38 0.48
CA GLU A 62 -3.05 17.30 1.41
C GLU A 62 -3.88 16.04 1.16
N ARG A 63 -4.11 15.71 -0.11
CA ARG A 63 -4.82 14.50 -0.48
C ARG A 63 -4.03 13.23 -0.17
N PHE A 64 -2.70 13.26 -0.27
CA PHE A 64 -1.84 12.16 0.18
C PHE A 64 -2.00 11.95 1.70
N TYR A 65 -1.88 13.01 2.48
CA TYR A 65 -2.04 12.92 3.94
C TYR A 65 -3.43 12.49 4.36
N ALA A 66 -4.50 12.98 3.71
CA ALA A 66 -5.86 12.49 3.96
C ALA A 66 -5.99 10.97 3.72
N SER A 67 -5.39 10.46 2.64
CA SER A 67 -5.40 9.01 2.33
C SER A 67 -4.59 8.21 3.36
N LEU A 68 -3.45 8.74 3.77
CA LEU A 68 -2.57 8.12 4.76
C LEU A 68 -3.21 8.08 6.14
N ILE A 69 -3.85 9.17 6.58
CA ILE A 69 -4.59 9.25 7.83
C ILE A 69 -5.72 8.22 7.84
N ALA A 70 -6.51 8.14 6.77
CA ALA A 70 -7.58 7.14 6.65
C ALA A 70 -7.03 5.71 6.79
N ALA A 71 -5.92 5.41 6.13
CA ALA A 71 -5.26 4.11 6.21
C ALA A 71 -4.76 3.79 7.64
N LEU A 72 -4.19 4.77 8.34
CA LEU A 72 -3.61 4.59 9.68
C LEU A 72 -4.66 4.42 10.78
N ILE A 73 -5.82 5.08 10.68
CA ILE A 73 -6.91 4.98 11.67
C ILE A 73 -7.42 3.55 11.81
N CYS A 74 -7.42 2.78 10.72
CA CYS A 74 -7.75 1.37 10.76
C CYS A 74 -6.75 0.55 11.58
N GLY A 75 -5.59 1.10 11.93
CA GLY A 75 -4.53 0.44 12.68
C GLY A 75 -3.99 -0.79 11.93
N PRO A 76 -3.43 -0.65 10.73
CA PRO A 76 -2.97 -1.79 9.93
C PRO A 76 -1.74 -2.47 10.54
N GLY A 77 -1.61 -3.79 10.42
CA GLY A 77 -0.39 -4.51 10.81
C GLY A 77 0.76 -4.34 9.80
N VAL A 78 0.40 -4.09 8.54
CA VAL A 78 1.32 -3.86 7.42
C VAL A 78 0.88 -2.62 6.65
N LEU A 79 1.78 -1.67 6.41
CA LEU A 79 1.56 -0.48 5.61
C LEU A 79 2.44 -0.52 4.34
N ILE A 80 1.81 -0.55 3.17
CA ILE A 80 2.52 -0.48 1.88
C ILE A 80 2.33 0.91 1.28
N LEU A 81 3.45 1.61 1.04
CA LEU A 81 3.52 2.95 0.49
C LEU A 81 4.27 2.90 -0.84
N ASP A 82 3.63 3.36 -1.92
CA ASP A 82 4.32 3.51 -3.20
C ASP A 82 4.48 4.99 -3.57
N GLU A 83 5.73 5.37 -3.85
CA GLU A 83 6.20 6.73 -4.14
C GLU A 83 5.62 7.80 -3.19
N PRO A 84 5.71 7.61 -1.85
CA PRO A 84 4.94 8.42 -0.91
C PRO A 84 5.37 9.90 -0.86
N SER A 85 6.60 10.22 -1.26
CA SER A 85 7.16 11.57 -1.18
C SER A 85 7.14 12.35 -2.51
N ALA A 86 6.59 11.76 -3.58
CA ALA A 86 6.67 12.33 -4.93
C ALA A 86 5.99 13.71 -5.06
N LEU A 87 5.05 14.02 -4.16
CA LEU A 87 4.31 15.28 -4.11
C LEU A 87 4.76 16.20 -2.97
N LEU A 88 5.80 15.80 -2.22
CA LEU A 88 6.27 16.52 -1.03
C LEU A 88 7.57 17.27 -1.32
N ASP A 89 7.73 18.43 -0.68
CA ASP A 89 9.00 19.14 -0.65
C ASP A 89 10.03 18.40 0.25
N TRP A 90 11.25 18.96 0.33
CA TRP A 90 12.33 18.34 1.09
C TRP A 90 12.05 18.24 2.60
N GLU A 91 11.49 19.29 3.20
CA GLU A 91 11.21 19.33 4.64
C GLU A 91 10.05 18.39 4.98
N GLN A 92 8.99 18.43 4.19
CA GLN A 92 7.84 17.54 4.29
C GLN A 92 8.24 16.08 4.12
N ARG A 93 9.14 15.77 3.17
CA ARG A 93 9.67 14.40 2.98
C ARG A 93 10.39 13.92 4.22
N ARG A 94 11.29 14.74 4.80
CA ARG A 94 12.02 14.39 6.02
C ARG A 94 11.08 14.15 7.19
N ALA A 95 10.08 15.02 7.37
CA ALA A 95 9.06 14.86 8.42
C ALA A 95 8.21 13.60 8.22
N LEU A 96 7.80 13.30 6.98
CA LEU A 96 7.05 12.09 6.65
C LEU A 96 7.83 10.83 7.06
N TYR A 97 9.10 10.72 6.66
CA TYR A 97 9.88 9.52 6.95
C TYR A 97 10.22 9.37 8.44
N ALA A 98 10.46 10.47 9.17
CA ALA A 98 10.59 10.42 10.62
C ALA A 98 9.31 9.89 11.29
N ASN A 99 8.14 10.37 10.85
CA ASN A 99 6.85 9.91 11.35
C ASN A 99 6.58 8.44 11.02
N ILE A 100 6.91 7.99 9.80
CA ILE A 100 6.79 6.58 9.39
C ILE A 100 7.75 5.71 10.21
N ARG A 101 8.96 6.19 10.51
CA ARG A 101 9.93 5.47 11.34
C ARG A 101 9.39 5.22 12.75
N GLU A 102 8.79 6.22 13.39
CA GLU A 102 8.17 6.05 14.70
C GLU A 102 7.03 5.02 14.67
N LEU A 103 6.28 4.94 13.56
CA LEU A 103 5.26 3.90 13.39
C LEU A 103 5.87 2.49 13.27
N ALA A 104 7.01 2.37 12.57
CA ALA A 104 7.74 1.10 12.50
C ALA A 104 8.26 0.71 13.89
N GLU A 105 8.90 1.63 14.63
CA GLU A 105 9.36 1.39 16.01
C GLU A 105 8.19 1.03 16.96
N GLY A 106 6.98 1.50 16.66
CA GLY A 106 5.74 1.09 17.31
C GLY A 106 5.22 -0.31 16.95
N GLY A 107 5.96 -1.09 16.16
CA GLY A 107 5.63 -2.47 15.78
C GLY A 107 4.83 -2.63 14.49
N MET A 108 4.73 -1.60 13.63
CA MET A 108 4.11 -1.74 12.32
C MET A 108 5.14 -2.20 11.26
N ASN A 109 4.77 -3.14 10.40
CA ASN A 109 5.59 -3.53 9.25
C ASN A 109 5.34 -2.54 8.09
N ILE A 110 6.39 -1.93 7.54
CA ILE A 110 6.24 -0.89 6.53
C ILE A 110 7.06 -1.25 5.29
N ILE A 111 6.40 -1.29 4.14
CA ILE A 111 7.03 -1.49 2.83
C ILE A 111 6.92 -0.19 2.05
N VAL A 112 8.06 0.37 1.64
CA VAL A 112 8.12 1.56 0.80
C VAL A 112 8.68 1.16 -0.57
N ILE A 113 7.99 1.55 -1.63
CA ILE A 113 8.43 1.37 -3.02
C ILE A 113 8.75 2.76 -3.57
N THR A 114 9.97 2.97 -4.06
CA THR A 114 10.41 4.29 -4.54
C THR A 114 11.43 4.18 -5.65
N HIS A 115 11.61 5.27 -6.40
CA HIS A 115 12.74 5.50 -7.30
C HIS A 115 13.70 6.58 -6.80
N ILE A 116 13.49 7.15 -5.61
CA ILE A 116 14.31 8.22 -5.02
C ILE A 116 15.40 7.61 -4.12
N MET A 117 16.68 7.95 -4.40
CA MET A 117 17.84 7.32 -3.74
C MET A 117 18.02 7.76 -2.29
N GLN A 118 17.81 9.03 -1.98
CA GLN A 118 18.10 9.62 -0.66
C GLN A 118 17.20 9.05 0.46
N GLU A 119 16.07 8.44 0.09
CA GLU A 119 15.11 7.85 1.03
C GLU A 119 15.64 6.53 1.60
N ALA A 120 16.35 5.77 0.77
CA ALA A 120 16.89 4.46 1.09
C ALA A 120 17.95 4.50 2.19
N GLU A 121 18.86 5.46 2.07
CA GLU A 121 20.02 5.61 2.94
C GLU A 121 19.61 6.06 4.36
N LEU A 122 18.65 6.97 4.46
CA LEU A 122 18.39 7.68 5.72
C LEU A 122 17.37 7.00 6.65
N TYR A 123 16.42 6.21 6.12
CA TYR A 123 15.21 5.85 6.88
C TYR A 123 14.81 4.39 6.86
N THR A 124 15.59 3.51 6.22
CA THR A 124 15.19 2.11 5.97
C THR A 124 16.02 1.13 6.79
N ASP A 125 15.48 -0.03 7.11
CA ASP A 125 16.26 -1.11 7.74
C ASP A 125 16.74 -2.12 6.71
N THR A 126 15.98 -2.30 5.63
CA THR A 126 16.31 -3.23 4.55
C THR A 126 16.07 -2.58 3.20
N VAL A 127 16.97 -2.81 2.24
CA VAL A 127 16.84 -2.29 0.88
C VAL A 127 16.97 -3.43 -0.13
N THR A 128 15.96 -3.60 -0.98
CA THR A 128 16.00 -4.49 -2.14
C THR A 128 16.10 -3.65 -3.41
N VAL A 129 17.16 -3.82 -4.19
CA VAL A 129 17.36 -3.14 -5.47
C VAL A 129 16.86 -4.01 -6.62
N LEU A 130 15.86 -3.53 -7.36
CA LEU A 130 15.34 -4.09 -8.60
C LEU A 130 16.04 -3.52 -9.84
N ARG A 131 16.43 -4.43 -10.73
CA ARG A 131 16.97 -4.12 -12.05
C ARG A 131 16.46 -5.10 -13.09
N LYS A 132 15.87 -4.59 -14.17
CA LYS A 132 15.34 -5.39 -15.30
C LYS A 132 14.49 -6.61 -14.84
N GLY A 133 13.66 -6.39 -13.82
CA GLY A 133 12.77 -7.42 -13.29
C GLY A 133 13.37 -8.37 -12.25
N LYS A 134 14.63 -8.18 -11.84
CA LYS A 134 15.31 -9.05 -10.88
C LYS A 134 15.69 -8.27 -9.63
N ALA A 135 15.69 -8.93 -8.48
CA ALA A 135 16.40 -8.43 -7.30
C ALA A 135 17.89 -8.54 -7.60
N ALA A 136 18.52 -7.40 -7.89
CA ALA A 136 19.95 -7.33 -8.19
C ALA A 136 20.77 -7.50 -6.91
N GLU A 137 20.38 -6.75 -5.87
CA GLU A 137 21.08 -6.68 -4.59
C GLU A 137 20.10 -6.49 -3.44
N GLN A 138 20.48 -7.01 -2.27
CA GLN A 138 19.76 -6.85 -1.01
C GLN A 138 20.74 -6.43 0.08
N TYR A 139 20.31 -5.43 0.83
CA TYR A 139 21.06 -4.81 1.91
C TYR A 139 20.26 -4.93 3.19
N GLU A 140 20.88 -5.52 4.19
CA GLU A 140 20.43 -5.45 5.57
C GLU A 140 21.18 -4.27 6.21
N HIS A 141 20.43 -3.39 6.88
CA HIS A 141 20.85 -2.14 7.52
C HIS A 141 21.18 -0.99 6.53
N SER A 142 20.39 0.11 6.53
CA SER A 142 20.62 1.23 5.60
C SER A 142 21.98 1.92 5.75
N ARG A 143 22.65 1.78 6.90
CA ARG A 143 23.99 2.38 7.12
C ARG A 143 25.09 1.76 6.25
N ALA A 144 24.86 0.56 5.68
CA ALA A 144 25.77 -0.07 4.73
C ALA A 144 25.47 0.30 3.27
N PHE A 145 24.44 1.12 3.03
CA PHE A 145 23.93 1.45 1.71
C PHE A 145 24.14 2.93 1.40
N THR A 146 24.85 3.23 0.32
CA THR A 146 24.99 4.60 -0.20
C THR A 146 24.29 4.75 -1.55
N ALA A 147 23.94 6.00 -1.90
CA ALA A 147 23.39 6.30 -3.23
C ALA A 147 24.29 5.83 -4.39
N GLU A 148 25.61 5.82 -4.18
CA GLU A 148 26.61 5.38 -5.15
C GLU A 148 26.56 3.86 -5.36
N MET A 149 26.50 3.08 -4.27
CA MET A 149 26.33 1.62 -4.35
C MET A 149 25.04 1.25 -5.06
N CYS A 150 23.96 2.00 -4.83
CA CYS A 150 22.69 1.78 -5.50
C CYS A 150 22.73 2.10 -7.00
N ALA A 151 23.40 3.18 -7.38
CA ALA A 151 23.64 3.52 -8.77
C ALA A 151 24.48 2.45 -9.47
N GLU A 152 25.52 1.97 -8.80
CA GLU A 152 26.34 0.86 -9.27
C GLU A 152 25.51 -0.42 -9.43
N ALA A 153 24.69 -0.80 -8.45
CA ALA A 153 23.76 -1.94 -8.53
C ALA A 153 22.78 -1.84 -9.70
N CYS A 154 22.34 -0.62 -10.03
CA CYS A 154 21.45 -0.34 -11.15
C CYS A 154 22.17 -0.44 -12.51
N ILE A 155 23.51 -0.31 -12.55
CA ILE A 155 24.32 -0.20 -13.77
C ILE A 155 25.19 -1.46 -14.02
N SER A 156 25.75 -2.08 -12.98
CA SER A 156 26.71 -3.19 -13.04
C SER A 156 26.05 -4.51 -13.46
N SER A 157 26.78 -5.37 -14.17
CA SER A 157 26.27 -6.63 -14.76
C SER A 157 26.34 -7.85 -13.85
N SER A 158 26.95 -7.74 -12.66
CA SER A 158 27.07 -8.83 -11.68
C SER A 158 25.77 -9.00 -10.90
N ALA A 159 25.13 -10.17 -11.01
CA ALA A 159 23.97 -10.53 -10.23
C ALA A 159 24.38 -11.22 -8.93
N GLY A 160 23.75 -10.84 -7.82
CA GLY A 160 23.60 -11.69 -6.64
C GLY A 160 24.77 -11.71 -5.66
N ALA A 161 24.71 -10.82 -4.67
CA ALA A 161 25.24 -11.10 -3.35
C ALA A 161 24.35 -10.38 -2.32
N VAL A 162 23.80 -11.12 -1.36
CA VAL A 162 23.29 -10.51 -0.12
C VAL A 162 24.53 -10.02 0.62
N ARG A 163 24.64 -8.72 0.84
CA ARG A 163 25.77 -8.14 1.59
C ARG A 163 25.29 -7.85 3.00
N THR A 164 25.59 -8.77 3.93
CA THR A 164 25.38 -8.58 5.36
C THR A 164 26.63 -7.99 5.99
N SER A 165 26.55 -6.80 6.60
CA SER A 165 27.55 -6.34 7.56
C SER A 165 27.00 -6.46 8.97
N ALA A 166 27.67 -7.25 9.81
CA ALA A 166 27.30 -7.48 11.20
C ALA A 166 27.27 -6.16 11.98
N GLY A 167 26.08 -5.70 12.34
CA GLY A 167 25.87 -4.61 13.29
C GLY A 167 24.91 -5.08 14.37
N GLU A 168 25.43 -5.24 15.59
CA GLU A 168 24.63 -5.59 16.76
C GLU A 168 23.61 -4.47 17.06
N TYR A 169 22.32 -4.80 17.02
CA TYR A 169 21.33 -4.05 17.79
C TYR A 169 21.01 -4.85 19.04
N ALA A 170 21.22 -4.20 20.18
CA ALA A 170 20.76 -4.67 21.47
C ALA A 170 19.26 -4.98 21.40
N ASP A 171 18.89 -6.16 21.90
CA ASP A 171 17.52 -6.53 22.22
C ASP A 171 16.92 -5.44 23.12
N GLY A 172 16.30 -4.44 22.51
CA GLY A 172 15.48 -3.47 23.19
C GLY A 172 14.20 -4.17 23.61
N GLU A 173 14.24 -4.90 24.72
CA GLU A 173 13.02 -5.29 25.42
C GLU A 173 12.20 -4.02 25.64
N CYS A 174 10.97 -4.02 25.11
CA CYS A 174 9.97 -3.02 25.47
C CYS A 174 9.74 -3.14 26.98
N GLY A 175 10.45 -2.35 27.78
CA GLY A 175 10.39 -2.31 29.24
C GLY A 175 9.07 -1.78 29.81
N LYS A 176 7.96 -1.89 29.07
CA LYS A 176 6.62 -1.51 29.49
C LYS A 176 5.69 -2.71 29.38
N THR A 177 5.60 -3.46 30.48
CA THR A 177 4.54 -4.44 30.71
C THR A 177 3.17 -3.75 30.55
N GLY A 178 2.43 -4.10 29.50
CA GLY A 178 1.08 -3.58 29.22
C GLY A 178 0.91 -2.72 27.96
N CYS A 179 1.85 -2.73 27.01
CA CYS A 179 1.70 -1.97 25.76
C CYS A 179 0.72 -2.67 24.78
N ALA A 180 -0.46 -2.07 24.55
CA ALA A 180 -1.39 -2.53 23.50
C ALA A 180 -0.83 -2.39 22.06
N SER A 181 0.31 -1.69 21.92
CA SER A 181 1.09 -1.51 20.69
C SER A 181 2.12 -2.61 20.44
N CYS A 182 2.25 -3.56 21.37
CA CYS A 182 3.09 -4.75 21.24
C CYS A 182 2.36 -5.75 20.33
N ARG A 183 2.13 -5.36 19.07
CA ARG A 183 1.41 -6.20 18.09
C ARG A 183 2.19 -7.49 17.85
N GLU A 184 1.43 -8.56 17.64
CA GLU A 184 1.92 -9.88 17.22
C GLU A 184 3.04 -9.75 16.18
N LYS A 185 4.22 -10.35 16.45
CA LYS A 185 5.36 -10.32 15.50
C LYS A 185 4.87 -10.78 14.13
N CYS A 186 4.87 -9.86 13.16
CA CYS A 186 4.39 -10.10 11.81
C CYS A 186 5.53 -10.07 10.78
N THR A 187 5.70 -11.16 10.04
CA THR A 187 6.61 -11.24 8.89
C THR A 187 5.80 -11.40 7.61
N VAL A 188 6.17 -10.65 6.57
CA VAL A 188 5.69 -10.89 5.21
C VAL A 188 6.89 -11.32 4.34
N THR A 189 6.73 -12.41 3.61
CA THR A 189 7.79 -12.96 2.75
C THR A 189 7.25 -13.26 1.37
N PHE A 190 8.00 -12.84 0.36
CA PHE A 190 7.75 -13.18 -1.03
C PHE A 190 8.94 -13.95 -1.59
N THR A 191 8.66 -15.08 -2.24
CA THR A 191 9.69 -16.00 -2.72
C THR A 191 9.48 -16.32 -4.19
N ASP A 192 10.53 -16.17 -4.97
CA ASP A 192 10.62 -16.52 -6.40
C ASP A 192 9.50 -15.92 -7.27
N ILE A 193 9.18 -14.64 -7.06
CA ILE A 193 8.16 -13.95 -7.85
C ILE A 193 8.61 -13.84 -9.30
N THR A 194 7.87 -14.49 -10.19
CA THR A 194 8.05 -14.38 -11.64
C THR A 194 6.73 -14.03 -12.31
N VAL A 195 6.70 -12.94 -13.10
CA VAL A 195 5.50 -12.52 -13.82
C VAL A 195 5.87 -11.83 -15.13
N ARG A 196 5.11 -12.12 -16.19
CA ARG A 196 5.37 -11.61 -17.56
C ARG A 196 4.13 -10.90 -18.12
N PRO A 197 3.83 -9.67 -17.68
CA PRO A 197 2.70 -8.90 -18.19
C PRO A 197 2.98 -8.38 -19.61
N LYS A 198 1.93 -8.25 -20.44
CA LYS A 198 2.08 -7.88 -21.87
C LYS A 198 2.54 -6.43 -22.12
N LYS A 199 2.24 -5.50 -21.20
CA LYS A 199 2.42 -4.05 -21.39
C LYS A 199 3.28 -3.39 -20.30
N ARG A 200 3.91 -4.17 -19.43
CA ARG A 200 4.74 -3.69 -18.31
C ARG A 200 6.02 -4.52 -18.25
N PRO A 201 7.10 -4.02 -17.64
CA PRO A 201 8.31 -4.82 -17.46
C PRO A 201 8.02 -6.08 -16.63
N ALA A 202 8.60 -7.20 -17.04
CA ALA A 202 8.46 -8.49 -16.36
C ALA A 202 9.30 -8.56 -15.07
N LEU A 203 8.96 -9.49 -14.18
CA LEU A 203 9.77 -9.89 -13.04
C LEU A 203 10.26 -11.33 -13.22
N PHE A 204 11.46 -11.61 -12.71
CA PHE A 204 12.14 -12.91 -12.80
C PHE A 204 12.78 -13.26 -11.46
N GLY A 205 12.15 -14.17 -10.71
CA GLY A 205 12.66 -14.73 -9.46
C GLY A 205 12.95 -13.71 -8.36
N VAL A 206 12.10 -12.70 -8.20
CA VAL A 206 12.26 -11.68 -7.17
C VAL A 206 11.83 -12.24 -5.81
N SER A 207 12.73 -12.20 -4.82
CA SER A 207 12.43 -12.63 -3.45
C SER A 207 12.82 -11.53 -2.47
N PHE A 208 12.00 -11.27 -1.45
CA PHE A 208 12.29 -10.31 -0.38
C PHE A 208 11.42 -10.60 0.86
N ARG A 209 11.84 -10.06 2.00
CA ARG A 209 11.15 -10.19 3.29
C ARG A 209 10.96 -8.80 3.90
N ALA A 210 9.83 -8.60 4.55
CA ALA A 210 9.56 -7.43 5.38
C ALA A 210 9.22 -7.87 6.80
N GLU A 211 9.92 -7.30 7.78
CA GLU A 211 9.85 -7.70 9.19
C GLU A 211 9.02 -6.74 10.04
N CYS A 212 8.51 -7.25 11.15
CA CYS A 212 7.75 -6.47 12.12
C CYS A 212 8.64 -5.38 12.72
N GLY A 213 8.16 -4.14 12.67
CA GLY A 213 8.89 -2.98 13.17
C GLY A 213 10.11 -2.56 12.35
N ALA A 214 10.24 -3.10 11.14
CA ALA A 214 11.23 -2.67 10.17
C ALA A 214 10.57 -1.94 9.00
N LEU A 215 11.33 -1.02 8.40
CA LEU A 215 11.00 -0.34 7.16
C LEU A 215 11.78 -0.99 6.02
N THR A 216 11.07 -1.73 5.16
CA THR A 216 11.62 -2.38 3.98
C THR A 216 11.44 -1.52 2.76
N LEU A 217 12.53 -1.12 2.14
CA LEU A 217 12.53 -0.38 0.90
C LEU A 217 12.76 -1.29 -0.30
N ILE A 218 11.95 -1.09 -1.34
CA ILE A 218 12.16 -1.67 -2.65
C ILE A 218 12.45 -0.55 -3.63
N LYS A 219 13.65 -0.57 -4.20
CA LYS A 219 14.18 0.48 -5.07
C LYS A 219 14.46 -0.07 -6.45
N GLY A 220 14.22 0.69 -7.50
CA GLY A 220 14.67 0.33 -8.85
C GLY A 220 14.63 1.50 -9.83
N LEU A 221 15.05 1.24 -11.06
CA LEU A 221 14.81 2.16 -12.19
C LEU A 221 13.34 2.06 -12.62
N ARG A 222 12.76 3.08 -13.27
CA ARG A 222 11.35 3.05 -13.72
C ARG A 222 11.01 1.82 -14.58
N GLU A 223 11.96 1.37 -15.40
CA GLU A 223 11.78 0.20 -16.28
C GLU A 223 12.20 -1.13 -15.62
N SER A 224 12.56 -1.12 -14.34
CA SER A 224 12.99 -2.33 -13.62
C SER A 224 11.85 -3.26 -13.21
N GLY A 225 10.59 -2.85 -13.41
CA GLY A 225 9.42 -3.63 -13.02
C GLY A 225 8.84 -3.29 -11.66
N LEU A 226 9.20 -2.15 -11.05
CA LEU A 226 8.62 -1.68 -9.77
C LEU A 226 7.09 -1.69 -9.78
N GLY A 227 6.44 -1.11 -10.80
CA GLY A 227 4.97 -1.13 -10.90
C GLY A 227 4.38 -2.52 -11.15
N THR A 228 5.16 -3.47 -11.66
CA THR A 228 4.75 -4.88 -11.74
C THR A 228 4.82 -5.54 -10.37
N LEU A 229 5.88 -5.26 -9.61
CA LEU A 229 6.07 -5.78 -8.27
C LEU A 229 5.04 -5.23 -7.29
N GLU A 230 4.78 -3.93 -7.34
CA GLU A 230 3.72 -3.28 -6.58
C GLU A 230 2.38 -3.99 -6.82
N ASN A 231 2.00 -4.27 -8.08
CA ASN A 231 0.78 -4.99 -8.38
C ASN A 231 0.76 -6.42 -7.82
N VAL A 232 1.90 -7.12 -7.79
CA VAL A 232 1.98 -8.44 -7.15
C VAL A 232 1.77 -8.33 -5.64
N VAL A 233 2.53 -7.44 -4.97
CA VAL A 233 2.54 -7.31 -3.51
C VAL A 233 1.19 -6.81 -2.97
N THR A 234 0.49 -5.99 -3.75
CA THR A 234 -0.85 -5.49 -3.41
C THR A 234 -1.98 -6.45 -3.81
N GLY A 235 -1.67 -7.55 -4.51
CA GLY A 235 -2.67 -8.50 -5.02
C GLY A 235 -3.49 -7.96 -6.22
N MET A 236 -3.01 -6.92 -6.90
CA MET A 236 -3.66 -6.30 -8.05
C MET A 236 -3.14 -6.79 -9.41
N GLU A 237 -2.22 -7.77 -9.43
CA GLU A 237 -1.67 -8.30 -10.68
C GLU A 237 -2.67 -9.21 -11.42
N SER A 238 -2.87 -8.94 -12.71
CA SER A 238 -3.81 -9.67 -13.56
C SER A 238 -3.13 -10.73 -14.43
N ALA A 239 -1.82 -10.61 -14.63
CA ALA A 239 -1.01 -11.61 -15.33
C ALA A 239 -0.77 -12.85 -14.45
N ARG A 240 -0.51 -13.99 -15.11
CA ARG A 240 -0.12 -15.22 -14.41
C ARG A 240 1.19 -14.96 -13.66
N THR A 241 1.13 -15.08 -12.34
CA THR A 241 2.26 -14.86 -11.44
C THR A 241 2.69 -16.20 -10.85
N GLU A 242 3.99 -16.47 -10.85
CA GLU A 242 4.61 -17.61 -10.19
C GLU A 242 5.33 -17.14 -8.93
N GLY A 243 5.54 -18.05 -7.97
CA GLY A 243 6.13 -17.75 -6.67
C GLY A 243 5.18 -17.99 -5.50
N LEU A 244 5.69 -17.72 -4.30
CA LEU A 244 5.00 -17.90 -3.02
C LEU A 244 4.93 -16.56 -2.27
N ALA A 245 3.83 -16.35 -1.56
CA ALA A 245 3.70 -15.32 -0.55
C ALA A 245 3.36 -16.00 0.78
N ALA A 246 4.16 -15.73 1.81
CA ALA A 246 3.95 -16.20 3.16
C ALA A 246 3.75 -15.00 4.09
N ILE A 247 2.78 -15.14 4.97
CA ILE A 247 2.45 -14.15 5.98
C ILE A 247 2.42 -14.89 7.31
N GLU A 248 3.32 -14.52 8.20
CA GLU A 248 3.47 -15.14 9.51
C GLU A 248 3.14 -14.10 10.58
N THR A 249 2.26 -14.45 11.49
CA THR A 249 1.91 -13.70 12.70
C THR A 249 2.19 -14.60 13.90
N SER A 250 2.19 -14.05 15.13
CA SER A 250 2.40 -14.91 16.31
C SER A 250 1.27 -15.93 16.53
N SER A 251 0.10 -15.72 15.93
CA SER A 251 -1.08 -16.58 16.08
C SER A 251 -1.41 -17.43 14.85
N SER A 252 -0.88 -17.09 13.67
CA SER A 252 -1.22 -17.76 12.42
C SER A 252 -0.13 -17.65 11.36
N ARG A 253 0.01 -18.71 10.54
CA ARG A 253 0.82 -18.71 9.31
C ARG A 253 -0.08 -18.97 8.12
N CYS A 254 -0.02 -18.07 7.15
CA CYS A 254 -0.74 -18.17 5.89
C CYS A 254 0.26 -18.24 4.73
N GLU A 255 0.22 -19.29 3.94
CA GLU A 255 1.09 -19.48 2.78
C GLU A 255 0.25 -19.64 1.51
N LEU A 256 0.65 -18.94 0.46
CA LEU A 256 -0.16 -18.77 -0.75
C LEU A 256 0.72 -18.93 -1.99
N THR A 257 0.26 -19.78 -2.91
CA THR A 257 0.83 -19.84 -4.25
C THR A 257 0.26 -18.74 -5.13
N LEU A 258 1.12 -17.86 -5.66
CA LEU A 258 0.70 -16.71 -6.47
C LEU A 258 0.02 -17.11 -7.79
N LYS A 259 0.27 -18.35 -8.28
CA LYS A 259 -0.39 -18.92 -9.47
C LYS A 259 -1.91 -18.99 -9.36
N SER A 260 -2.45 -19.00 -8.14
CA SER A 260 -3.86 -19.29 -7.88
C SER A 260 -4.80 -18.07 -7.92
N LYS A 261 -4.28 -16.85 -8.22
CA LYS A 261 -5.04 -15.58 -8.11
C LYS A 261 -5.69 -15.35 -6.73
N LYS A 262 -5.25 -16.06 -5.68
CA LYS A 262 -5.80 -15.95 -4.33
C LYS A 262 -5.35 -14.69 -3.59
N LEU A 263 -4.21 -14.12 -3.98
CA LEU A 263 -3.70 -12.89 -3.40
C LEU A 263 -4.44 -11.70 -4.03
N THR A 264 -5.27 -11.03 -3.24
CA THR A 264 -6.06 -9.85 -3.63
C THR A 264 -6.00 -8.79 -2.52
N PRO A 265 -6.32 -7.50 -2.80
CA PRO A 265 -6.43 -6.49 -1.76
C PRO A 265 -7.42 -6.90 -0.66
N HIS A 266 -8.56 -7.48 -1.03
CA HIS A 266 -9.54 -7.99 -0.07
C HIS A 266 -8.95 -9.08 0.82
N PHE A 267 -8.21 -10.02 0.24
CA PHE A 267 -7.53 -11.06 0.99
C PHE A 267 -6.53 -10.47 1.99
N LEU A 268 -5.66 -9.57 1.55
CA LEU A 268 -4.67 -8.89 2.40
C LEU A 268 -5.31 -8.04 3.51
N ARG A 269 -6.45 -7.41 3.22
CA ARG A 269 -7.18 -6.55 4.18
C ARG A 269 -7.98 -7.33 5.20
N TYR A 270 -8.50 -8.52 4.88
CA TYR A 270 -9.53 -9.15 5.72
C TYR A 270 -9.31 -10.62 6.02
N LYS A 271 -8.59 -11.36 5.18
CA LYS A 271 -8.44 -12.82 5.31
C LYS A 271 -7.15 -13.25 6.02
N THR A 272 -6.18 -12.36 6.13
CA THR A 272 -4.86 -12.63 6.75
C THR A 272 -4.82 -12.34 8.24
N GLY A 273 -5.85 -11.71 8.82
CA GLY A 273 -5.84 -11.20 10.20
C GLY A 273 -4.94 -9.97 10.43
N LEU A 274 -4.12 -9.58 9.44
CA LEU A 274 -3.18 -8.46 9.54
C LEU A 274 -3.76 -7.11 9.19
N HIS A 275 -4.78 -7.11 8.32
CA HIS A 275 -5.39 -5.91 7.78
C HIS A 275 -4.36 -4.96 7.17
N THR A 276 -3.84 -5.36 6.01
CA THR A 276 -2.86 -4.58 5.27
C THR A 276 -3.48 -3.28 4.73
N ALA A 277 -2.86 -2.14 5.04
CA ALA A 277 -3.17 -0.88 4.38
C ALA A 277 -2.28 -0.72 3.14
N ILE A 278 -2.89 -0.36 2.03
CA ILE A 278 -2.20 -0.22 0.73
C ILE A 278 -2.49 1.18 0.19
N ILE A 279 -1.42 1.93 -0.09
CA ILE A 279 -1.47 3.22 -0.74
C ILE A 279 -0.66 3.12 -2.05
N PRO A 280 -1.30 2.79 -3.19
CA PRO A 280 -0.61 2.52 -4.46
C PRO A 280 -0.14 3.81 -5.16
N SER A 281 0.75 3.72 -6.16
CA SER A 281 1.20 4.90 -6.94
C SER A 281 0.15 5.38 -7.95
N ASP A 282 -0.49 4.45 -8.68
CA ASP A 282 -1.56 4.75 -9.63
C ASP A 282 -2.93 4.56 -8.97
N ARG A 283 -3.47 5.67 -8.50
CA ARG A 283 -4.68 5.71 -7.67
C ARG A 283 -5.96 5.97 -8.48
N THR A 284 -5.87 6.18 -9.79
CA THR A 284 -7.02 6.54 -10.65
C THR A 284 -7.51 5.35 -11.50
N PHE A 285 -6.61 4.46 -11.93
CA PHE A 285 -6.97 3.33 -12.82
C PHE A 285 -7.06 1.98 -12.11
N ARG A 286 -6.70 1.90 -10.83
CA ARG A 286 -6.56 0.63 -10.12
C ARG A 286 -7.79 0.19 -9.34
N ALA A 287 -8.75 1.09 -9.15
CA ALA A 287 -10.08 0.72 -8.65
C ALA A 287 -11.11 0.57 -9.78
N SER A 288 -10.80 1.07 -10.98
CA SER A 288 -11.67 1.06 -12.15
C SER A 288 -10.92 1.19 -13.47
N HIS A 289 -11.22 0.30 -14.41
CA HIS A 289 -10.74 0.43 -15.78
C HIS A 289 -11.81 1.15 -16.61
N PRO A 290 -11.49 2.25 -17.33
CA PRO A 290 -12.48 3.14 -17.94
C PRO A 290 -13.38 2.44 -18.96
N ASN A 291 -12.86 1.41 -19.65
CA ASN A 291 -13.62 0.67 -20.65
C ASN A 291 -14.46 -0.50 -20.09
N LEU A 292 -14.39 -0.78 -18.79
CA LEU A 292 -15.26 -1.80 -18.18
C LEU A 292 -16.65 -1.22 -17.98
N SER A 293 -17.68 -2.06 -18.12
CA SER A 293 -19.02 -1.70 -17.66
C SER A 293 -19.08 -1.63 -16.14
N ILE A 294 -20.05 -0.92 -15.56
CA ILE A 294 -20.23 -0.87 -14.10
C ILE A 294 -20.48 -2.25 -13.50
N GLY A 295 -21.20 -3.11 -14.19
CA GLY A 295 -21.41 -4.51 -13.79
C GLY A 295 -20.11 -5.31 -13.77
N GLN A 296 -19.25 -5.12 -14.77
CA GLN A 296 -17.92 -5.74 -14.78
C GLN A 296 -17.02 -5.16 -13.67
N LEU A 297 -17.10 -3.86 -13.44
CA LEU A 297 -16.36 -3.15 -12.38
C LEU A 297 -16.74 -3.63 -10.98
N LEU A 298 -18.04 -3.75 -10.72
CA LEU A 298 -18.61 -4.11 -9.43
C LEU A 298 -18.51 -5.61 -9.16
N CYS A 299 -18.64 -6.44 -10.19
CA CYS A 299 -18.53 -7.90 -10.07
C CYS A 299 -17.10 -8.42 -10.28
N ALA A 300 -16.10 -7.56 -10.51
CA ALA A 300 -14.71 -7.97 -10.72
C ALA A 300 -14.16 -8.88 -9.61
N MET A 301 -14.66 -8.69 -8.38
CA MET A 301 -14.29 -9.45 -7.18
C MET A 301 -15.33 -10.52 -6.79
N HIS A 302 -16.46 -10.60 -7.50
CA HIS A 302 -17.57 -11.51 -7.23
C HIS A 302 -17.65 -12.58 -8.33
N ASP A 303 -17.05 -13.75 -8.09
CA ASP A 303 -17.08 -14.96 -8.95
C ASP A 303 -16.65 -14.77 -10.43
N GLY A 304 -16.20 -13.59 -10.82
CA GLY A 304 -15.73 -13.27 -12.17
C GLY A 304 -16.85 -13.12 -13.23
N MET A 305 -18.12 -13.23 -12.83
CA MET A 305 -19.28 -13.09 -13.72
C MET A 305 -20.10 -11.85 -13.36
N VAL A 306 -20.58 -11.13 -14.37
CA VAL A 306 -21.47 -9.98 -14.17
C VAL A 306 -22.80 -10.47 -13.60
N ASN A 307 -23.08 -10.10 -12.35
CA ASN A 307 -24.34 -10.38 -11.66
C ASN A 307 -25.17 -9.09 -11.57
N ARG A 308 -26.30 -9.03 -12.28
CA ARG A 308 -27.16 -7.83 -12.33
C ARG A 308 -27.75 -7.50 -10.96
N ASP A 309 -28.26 -8.47 -10.23
CA ASP A 309 -28.88 -8.23 -8.91
C ASP A 309 -27.86 -7.72 -7.88
N TYR A 310 -26.63 -8.20 -7.95
CA TYR A 310 -25.52 -7.70 -7.14
C TYR A 310 -25.12 -6.27 -7.55
N THR A 311 -24.95 -6.05 -8.85
CA THR A 311 -24.61 -4.75 -9.45
C THR A 311 -25.64 -3.68 -9.08
N ASP A 312 -26.93 -3.94 -9.30
CA ASP A 312 -28.02 -2.98 -9.05
C ASP A 312 -28.18 -2.66 -7.56
N ARG A 313 -27.92 -3.65 -6.69
CA ARG A 313 -27.91 -3.43 -5.25
C ARG A 313 -26.78 -2.49 -4.85
N LEU A 314 -25.59 -2.67 -5.42
CA LEU A 314 -24.43 -1.82 -5.15
C LEU A 314 -24.59 -0.42 -5.75
N ILE A 315 -25.16 -0.28 -6.95
CA ILE A 315 -25.51 1.01 -7.55
C ILE A 315 -26.51 1.76 -6.66
N ARG A 316 -27.57 1.09 -6.19
CA ARG A 316 -28.53 1.67 -5.25
C ARG A 316 -27.89 2.05 -3.91
N LYS A 317 -27.04 1.19 -3.35
CA LYS A 317 -26.28 1.47 -2.13
C LYS A 317 -25.33 2.67 -2.31
N ALA A 318 -24.70 2.79 -3.47
CA ALA A 318 -23.83 3.90 -3.82
C ALA A 318 -24.61 5.19 -4.08
N ASP A 319 -25.91 5.11 -4.37
CA ASP A 319 -26.78 6.23 -4.77
C ASP A 319 -26.15 7.03 -5.93
N VAL A 320 -25.86 6.30 -7.00
CA VAL A 320 -25.29 6.82 -8.25
C VAL A 320 -26.26 6.54 -9.39
N ALA A 321 -26.57 7.56 -10.19
CA ALA A 321 -27.38 7.42 -11.39
C ALA A 321 -26.55 6.86 -12.54
N ILE A 322 -26.44 5.53 -12.61
CA ILE A 322 -25.83 4.79 -13.72
C ILE A 322 -26.42 3.38 -13.82
N GLN A 323 -26.37 2.77 -14.99
CA GLN A 323 -26.75 1.38 -15.24
C GLN A 323 -25.52 0.44 -15.26
N GLY A 324 -25.74 -0.85 -15.02
CA GLY A 324 -24.68 -1.86 -14.96
C GLY A 324 -23.93 -2.10 -16.29
N ASP A 325 -24.50 -1.70 -17.42
CA ASP A 325 -23.93 -1.85 -18.76
C ASP A 325 -23.18 -0.60 -19.25
N GLU A 326 -23.43 0.57 -18.66
CA GLU A 326 -22.69 1.81 -18.91
C GLU A 326 -21.23 1.69 -18.46
N LYS A 327 -20.32 2.48 -19.05
CA LYS A 327 -18.89 2.35 -18.80
C LYS A 327 -18.44 3.17 -17.59
N ALA A 328 -17.39 2.71 -16.94
CA ALA A 328 -16.75 3.45 -15.85
C ALA A 328 -16.23 4.83 -16.29
N LEU A 329 -15.93 5.03 -17.59
CA LEU A 329 -15.54 6.33 -18.14
C LEU A 329 -16.68 7.35 -18.19
N ASP A 330 -17.94 6.88 -18.21
CA ASP A 330 -19.14 7.72 -18.27
C ASP A 330 -19.45 8.33 -16.89
N LEU A 331 -18.74 7.87 -15.85
CA LEU A 331 -18.87 8.38 -14.49
C LEU A 331 -17.91 9.52 -14.21
N SER A 332 -18.43 10.52 -13.51
CA SER A 332 -17.57 11.46 -12.80
C SER A 332 -16.72 10.71 -11.75
N GLY A 333 -15.51 11.20 -11.48
CA GLY A 333 -14.62 10.56 -10.50
C GLY A 333 -15.26 10.37 -9.12
N GLY A 334 -16.14 11.29 -8.70
CA GLY A 334 -16.90 11.17 -7.45
C GLY A 334 -17.94 10.04 -7.47
N MET A 335 -18.67 9.88 -8.57
CA MET A 335 -19.64 8.79 -8.73
C MET A 335 -18.96 7.42 -8.83
N LEU A 336 -17.87 7.36 -9.60
CA LEU A 336 -17.04 6.17 -9.74
C LEU A 336 -16.51 5.71 -8.39
N GLN A 337 -16.08 6.65 -7.56
CA GLN A 337 -15.60 6.34 -6.23
C GLN A 337 -16.70 5.86 -5.28
N ARG A 338 -17.89 6.46 -5.31
CA ARG A 338 -19.04 5.97 -4.51
C ARG A 338 -19.39 4.52 -4.86
N LEU A 339 -19.29 4.17 -6.15
CA LEU A 339 -19.50 2.79 -6.61
C LEU A 339 -18.41 1.82 -6.17
N ILE A 340 -17.15 2.24 -6.27
CA ILE A 340 -16.01 1.47 -5.75
C ILE A 340 -16.18 1.23 -4.24
N LEU A 341 -16.57 2.25 -3.47
CA LEU A 341 -16.79 2.12 -2.03
C LEU A 341 -17.98 1.22 -1.69
N ALA A 342 -19.04 1.23 -2.50
CA ALA A 342 -20.16 0.32 -2.28
C ALA A 342 -19.75 -1.15 -2.48
N ARG A 343 -18.78 -1.40 -3.38
CA ARG A 343 -18.23 -2.71 -3.74
C ARG A 343 -17.33 -3.33 -2.66
N GLU A 344 -16.52 -2.51 -1.99
CA GLU A 344 -15.60 -2.97 -0.91
C GLU A 344 -16.34 -3.28 0.40
#